data_AF-A0A4R8W7H9-F1
#
_entry.id   AF-A0A4R8W7H9-F1
#
_cell.length_a   1.000
_cell.length_b   1.000
_cell.length_c   1.000
_cell.angle_alpha   90.00
_cell.angle_beta   90.00
_cell.angle_gamma   90.00
#
_symmetry.space_group_name_H-M   'P 1'
#
loop_
_entity.id
_entity.type
_entity.pdbx_description
1 polymer ?
#
loop_
_entity_poly.entity_id
_entity_poly.type
_entity_poly.pdbx_seq_one_letter_code
_entity_poly.pdbx_strand_id
1 'polypeptide(L)'
;MTESSSDPQWLSIPDLVQLLGVSQSRVRQLIDDKQLLAVRRAGGPLQVPAQFIRDGAPVPELRGTLIVLADDGFTDEQAMDWLLEVDNSLGVPPIVALLAGRKAEVRRVAQALA
;
A
#
# COMPACT_ATOMS: atom_id res chain seq x y z
N MET A 1 12.83 -24.59 -11.93
CA MET A 1 11.37 -24.57 -11.76
C MET A 1 11.06 -23.66 -10.58
N THR A 2 10.95 -22.35 -10.84
CA THR A 2 10.42 -21.38 -9.87
C THR A 2 9.80 -20.23 -10.66
N GLU A 3 8.69 -20.51 -11.32
CA GLU A 3 7.77 -19.46 -11.73
C GLU A 3 6.79 -19.24 -10.59
N SER A 4 6.96 -18.14 -9.87
CA SER A 4 5.90 -17.54 -9.05
C SER A 4 6.09 -16.04 -9.08
N SER A 5 6.14 -15.47 -10.29
CA SER A 5 5.84 -14.05 -10.50
C SER A 5 4.32 -13.90 -10.39
N SER A 6 3.79 -13.96 -9.18
CA SER A 6 2.42 -13.54 -8.92
C SER A 6 2.46 -12.02 -8.92
N ASP A 7 2.22 -11.42 -10.09
CA ASP A 7 1.98 -9.98 -10.16
C ASP A 7 0.95 -9.60 -9.08
N PRO A 8 1.18 -8.51 -8.31
CA PRO A 8 0.22 -8.08 -7.31
C PRO A 8 -1.15 -7.94 -7.98
N GLN A 9 -2.19 -8.56 -7.43
CA GLN A 9 -3.55 -8.30 -7.91
C GLN A 9 -3.90 -6.84 -7.61
N TRP A 10 -4.41 -6.12 -8.61
CA TRP A 10 -4.80 -4.71 -8.47
C TRP A 10 -6.31 -4.59 -8.45
N LEU A 11 -6.82 -3.80 -7.51
CA LEU A 11 -8.23 -3.51 -7.31
C LEU A 11 -8.54 -2.10 -7.82
N SER A 12 -9.55 -1.99 -8.66
CA SER A 12 -10.13 -0.71 -9.06
C SER A 12 -11.03 -0.15 -7.96
N ILE A 13 -11.43 1.11 -8.10
CA ILE A 13 -12.40 1.73 -7.16
C ILE A 13 -13.73 0.94 -7.09
N PRO A 14 -14.35 0.50 -8.20
CA PRO A 14 -15.50 -0.41 -8.15
C PRO A 14 -15.25 -1.70 -7.37
N ASP A 15 -14.09 -2.34 -7.54
CA ASP A 15 -13.74 -3.57 -6.82
C ASP A 15 -13.68 -3.31 -5.31
N LEU A 16 -13.08 -2.17 -4.90
CA LEU A 16 -13.00 -1.76 -3.50
C LEU A 16 -14.39 -1.46 -2.91
N VAL A 17 -15.29 -0.86 -3.67
CA VAL A 17 -16.69 -0.63 -3.23
C VAL A 17 -17.37 -1.95 -2.90
N GLN A 18 -17.22 -2.96 -3.77
CA GLN A 18 -17.79 -4.29 -3.55
C GLN A 18 -17.12 -5.02 -2.38
N LEU A 19 -15.80 -5.00 -2.33
CA LEU A 19 -15.00 -5.72 -1.33
C LEU A 19 -15.16 -5.16 0.09
N LEU A 20 -15.18 -3.83 0.22
CA LEU A 20 -15.27 -3.15 1.51
C LEU A 20 -16.73 -2.92 1.96
N GLY A 21 -17.69 -3.06 1.05
CA GLY A 21 -19.11 -2.78 1.34
C GLY A 21 -19.39 -1.30 1.66
N VAL A 22 -18.61 -0.38 1.11
CA VAL A 22 -18.72 1.07 1.35
C VAL A 22 -18.91 1.85 0.05
N SER A 23 -19.41 3.09 0.15
CA SER A 23 -19.60 3.95 -1.02
C SER A 23 -18.29 4.32 -1.71
N GLN A 24 -18.35 4.69 -3.00
CA GLN A 24 -17.20 5.20 -3.73
C GLN A 24 -16.56 6.43 -3.05
N SER A 25 -17.39 7.32 -2.50
CA SER A 25 -16.91 8.49 -1.75
C SER A 25 -16.13 8.07 -0.50
N ARG A 26 -16.58 7.02 0.21
CA ARG A 26 -15.83 6.48 1.35
C ARG A 26 -14.50 5.88 0.91
N VAL A 27 -14.44 5.16 -0.22
CA VAL A 27 -13.17 4.66 -0.78
C VAL A 27 -12.20 5.81 -1.09
N ARG A 28 -12.69 6.90 -1.70
CA ARG A 28 -11.88 8.11 -1.94
C ARG A 28 -11.35 8.71 -0.65
N GLN A 29 -12.21 8.85 0.35
CA GLN A 29 -11.82 9.35 1.66
C GLN A 29 -10.74 8.47 2.32
N LEU A 30 -10.82 7.13 2.21
CA LEU A 30 -9.76 6.25 2.71
C LEU A 30 -8.40 6.55 2.05
N ILE A 31 -8.38 6.92 0.78
CA ILE A 31 -7.15 7.29 0.06
C ILE A 31 -6.66 8.66 0.54
N ASP A 32 -7.56 9.64 0.60
CA ASP A 32 -7.24 11.01 1.03
C ASP A 32 -6.72 11.04 2.49
N ASP A 33 -7.30 10.23 3.37
CA ASP A 33 -6.90 10.08 4.79
C ASP A 33 -5.62 9.22 4.98
N LYS A 34 -4.97 8.84 3.87
CA LYS A 34 -3.81 7.92 3.83
C LYS A 34 -4.08 6.58 4.52
N GLN A 35 -5.33 6.12 4.59
CA GLN A 35 -5.66 4.77 5.06
C GLN A 35 -5.45 3.73 3.96
N LEU A 36 -5.54 4.15 2.70
CA LEU A 36 -5.19 3.39 1.51
C LEU A 36 -4.25 4.21 0.62
N LEU A 37 -3.43 3.54 -0.16
CA LEU A 37 -2.61 4.15 -1.20
C LEU A 37 -3.08 3.64 -2.56
N ALA A 38 -3.27 4.56 -3.51
CA ALA A 38 -3.71 4.25 -4.86
C ALA A 38 -2.85 5.01 -5.88
N VAL A 39 -2.55 4.36 -7.01
CA VAL A 39 -1.80 5.00 -8.11
C VAL A 39 -2.50 4.77 -9.45
N ARG A 40 -2.20 5.61 -10.44
CA ARG A 40 -2.66 5.40 -11.82
C ARG A 40 -1.60 4.63 -12.58
N ARG A 41 -1.84 3.36 -12.85
CA ARG A 41 -0.92 2.54 -13.64
C ARG A 41 -1.13 2.81 -15.13
N ALA A 42 -0.05 3.06 -15.87
CA ALA A 42 -0.04 3.26 -17.32
C ALA A 42 -1.10 4.25 -17.86
N GLY A 43 -1.40 5.33 -17.11
CA GLY A 43 -2.42 6.32 -17.48
C GLY A 43 -3.88 5.87 -17.28
N GLY A 44 -4.09 4.71 -16.67
CA GLY A 44 -5.40 4.13 -16.40
C GLY A 44 -6.13 4.72 -15.18
N PRO A 45 -7.22 4.05 -14.74
CA PRO A 45 -7.92 4.42 -13.52
C PRO A 45 -7.02 4.24 -12.28
N LEU A 46 -7.42 4.86 -11.17
CA LEU A 46 -6.77 4.64 -9.87
C LEU A 46 -6.98 3.20 -9.43
N GLN A 47 -5.89 2.58 -8.98
CA GLN A 47 -5.86 1.19 -8.54
C GLN A 47 -5.07 1.05 -7.23
N VAL A 48 -5.45 0.05 -6.45
CA VAL A 48 -4.87 -0.30 -5.14
C VAL A 48 -4.42 -1.76 -5.17
N PRO A 49 -3.23 -2.12 -4.68
CA PRO A 49 -2.86 -3.53 -4.52
C PRO A 49 -3.82 -4.26 -3.57
N ALA A 50 -4.27 -5.45 -3.94
CA ALA A 50 -5.18 -6.26 -3.13
C ALA A 50 -4.61 -6.58 -1.74
N GLN A 51 -3.29 -6.72 -1.63
CA GLN A 51 -2.58 -6.94 -0.37
C GLN A 51 -2.64 -5.77 0.63
N PHE A 52 -3.13 -4.59 0.21
CA PHE A 52 -3.41 -3.48 1.13
C PHE A 52 -4.76 -3.65 1.84
N ILE A 53 -5.53 -4.69 1.48
CA ILE A 53 -6.79 -5.05 2.11
C ILE A 53 -6.61 -6.36 2.87
N ARG A 54 -7.09 -6.40 4.12
CA ARG A 54 -7.17 -7.60 4.95
C ARG A 54 -8.50 -7.61 5.68
N ASP A 55 -9.19 -8.75 5.67
CA ASP A 55 -10.46 -8.95 6.38
C ASP A 55 -11.54 -7.89 6.04
N GLY A 56 -11.62 -7.48 4.77
CA GLY A 56 -12.60 -6.49 4.30
C GLY A 56 -12.30 -5.05 4.74
N ALA A 57 -11.08 -4.76 5.18
CA ALA A 57 -10.65 -3.42 5.59
C ALA A 57 -9.23 -3.10 5.10
N PRO A 58 -8.86 -1.81 4.97
CA PRO A 58 -7.47 -1.42 4.78
C PRO A 58 -6.56 -1.98 5.87
N VAL A 59 -5.36 -2.42 5.52
CA VAL A 59 -4.31 -2.82 6.47
C VAL A 59 -3.99 -1.61 7.36
N PRO A 60 -4.29 -1.65 8.67
CA PRO A 60 -4.24 -0.45 9.52
C PRO A 60 -2.82 0.08 9.70
N GLU A 61 -1.81 -0.78 9.57
CA GLU A 61 -0.41 -0.40 9.70
C GLU A 61 0.07 0.54 8.58
N LEU A 62 -0.57 0.49 7.39
CA LEU A 62 -0.23 1.32 6.23
C LEU A 62 -0.24 2.80 6.58
N ARG A 63 -1.29 3.28 7.25
CA ARG A 63 -1.49 4.72 7.49
C ARG A 63 -0.28 5.39 8.13
N GLY A 64 0.24 4.79 9.20
CA GLY A 64 1.39 5.36 9.89
C GLY A 64 2.66 5.37 9.04
N THR A 65 2.83 4.37 8.17
CA THR A 65 3.97 4.31 7.24
C THR A 65 3.81 5.32 6.10
N LEU A 66 2.61 5.47 5.55
CA LEU A 66 2.31 6.44 4.50
C LEU A 66 2.48 7.89 4.97
N ILE A 67 2.15 8.18 6.23
CA ILE A 67 2.41 9.50 6.83
C ILE A 67 3.91 9.76 6.89
N VAL A 68 4.70 8.82 7.41
CA VAL A 68 6.17 8.95 7.47
C VAL A 68 6.76 9.23 6.08
N LEU A 69 6.41 8.42 5.09
CA LEU A 69 6.90 8.61 3.72
C LEU A 69 6.50 9.97 3.15
N ALA A 70 5.27 10.42 3.40
CA ALA A 70 4.80 11.73 2.93
C ALA A 70 5.51 12.89 3.64
N ASP A 71 5.79 12.77 4.94
CA ASP A 71 6.57 13.75 5.69
C ASP A 71 8.03 13.82 5.16
N ASP A 72 8.55 12.70 4.68
CA ASP A 72 9.86 12.59 4.01
C ASP A 72 9.80 12.99 2.51
N GLY A 73 8.64 13.46 2.02
CA GLY A 73 8.48 14.03 0.67
C GLY A 73 8.22 13.01 -0.45
N PHE A 74 7.93 11.75 -0.15
CA PHE A 74 7.62 10.75 -1.16
C PHE A 74 6.29 11.06 -1.86
N THR A 75 6.26 10.87 -3.19
CA THR A 75 5.00 10.82 -3.94
C THR A 75 4.26 9.50 -3.70
N ASP A 76 2.97 9.44 -4.04
CA ASP A 76 2.19 8.22 -3.93
C ASP A 76 2.78 7.09 -4.81
N GLU A 77 3.34 7.41 -5.98
CA GLU A 77 4.06 6.46 -6.83
C GLU A 77 5.34 5.93 -6.17
N GLN A 78 6.18 6.81 -5.60
CA GLN A 78 7.41 6.39 -4.92
C GLN A 78 7.10 5.55 -3.68
N ALA A 79 6.08 5.94 -2.91
CA ALA A 79 5.61 5.16 -1.77
C ALA A 79 5.07 3.79 -2.21
N MET A 80 4.36 3.74 -3.35
CA MET A 80 3.85 2.48 -3.91
C MET A 80 5.00 1.57 -4.30
N ASP A 81 5.96 2.07 -5.06
CA ASP A 81 7.12 1.30 -5.51
C ASP A 81 7.90 0.77 -4.29
N TRP A 82 8.18 1.62 -3.30
CA TRP A 82 8.88 1.18 -2.10
C TRP A 82 8.10 0.12 -1.32
N LEU A 83 6.77 0.27 -1.14
CA LEU A 83 5.96 -0.71 -0.42
C LEU A 83 5.90 -2.09 -1.08
N LEU A 84 6.06 -2.14 -2.41
CA LEU A 84 5.91 -3.34 -3.24
C LEU A 84 7.23 -4.03 -3.56
N GLU A 85 8.34 -3.28 -3.62
CA GLU A 85 9.67 -3.78 -3.94
C GLU A 85 10.43 -4.25 -2.71
N VAL A 86 11.37 -5.17 -2.91
CA VAL A 86 12.23 -5.67 -1.82
C VAL A 86 13.11 -4.55 -1.30
N ASP A 87 12.97 -4.22 -0.02
CA ASP A 87 13.86 -3.30 0.67
C ASP A 87 15.06 -4.07 1.27
N ASN A 88 16.28 -3.59 1.02
CA ASN A 88 17.51 -4.24 1.48
C ASN A 88 17.62 -4.35 3.01
N SER A 89 17.04 -3.41 3.76
CA SER A 89 17.06 -3.41 5.21
C SER A 89 16.04 -4.38 5.80
N LEU A 90 14.91 -4.58 5.11
CA LEU A 90 13.83 -5.47 5.55
C LEU A 90 13.94 -6.90 5.01
N GLY A 91 14.70 -7.09 3.93
CA GLY A 91 14.90 -8.35 3.21
C GLY A 91 13.69 -8.84 2.41
N VAL A 92 12.59 -8.10 2.43
CA VAL A 92 11.31 -8.41 1.76
C VAL A 92 10.61 -7.08 1.43
N PRO A 93 9.51 -7.10 0.64
CA PRO A 93 8.71 -5.90 0.46
C PRO A 93 8.13 -5.37 1.78
N PRO A 94 8.16 -4.05 2.04
CA PRO A 94 7.61 -3.47 3.26
C PRO A 94 6.18 -3.89 3.56
N ILE A 95 5.31 -4.05 2.55
CA ILE A 95 3.96 -4.57 2.76
C ILE A 95 3.92 -5.98 3.36
N VAL A 96 4.82 -6.87 2.91
CA VAL A 96 4.95 -8.22 3.47
C VAL A 96 5.41 -8.14 4.92
N ALA A 97 6.35 -7.25 5.23
CA ALA A 97 6.80 -7.00 6.60
C ALA A 97 5.66 -6.45 7.49
N LEU A 98 4.85 -5.51 6.98
CA LEU A 98 3.69 -4.96 7.68
C LEU A 98 2.64 -6.05 7.98
N LEU A 99 2.32 -6.90 7.00
CA LEU A 99 1.39 -8.02 7.16
C LEU A 99 1.90 -9.04 8.19
N ALA A 100 3.22 -9.22 8.30
CA ALA A 100 3.87 -10.02 9.32
C ALA A 100 3.98 -9.33 10.70
N GLY A 101 3.38 -8.14 10.87
CA GLY A 101 3.36 -7.41 12.14
C GLY A 101 4.64 -6.63 12.45
N ARG A 102 5.59 -6.52 11.51
CA ARG A 102 6.90 -5.85 11.71
C ARG A 102 6.82 -4.31 11.59
N LYS A 103 5.73 -3.71 12.06
CA LYS A 103 5.41 -2.28 11.87
C LYS A 103 6.49 -1.31 12.36
N ALA A 104 7.13 -1.60 13.50
CA ALA A 104 8.15 -0.72 14.07
C ALA A 104 9.45 -0.75 13.26
N GLU A 105 9.78 -1.92 12.70
CA GLU A 105 10.92 -2.10 11.81
C GLU A 105 10.70 -1.32 10.51
N VAL A 106 9.55 -1.51 9.88
CA VAL A 106 9.18 -0.83 8.61
C VAL A 106 9.23 0.69 8.76
N ARG A 107 8.66 1.25 9.83
CA ARG A 107 8.66 2.71 10.04
C ARG A 107 10.06 3.28 10.30
N ARG A 108 10.92 2.54 10.99
CA ARG A 108 12.32 2.94 11.18
C ARG A 108 13.06 3.00 9.85
N VAL A 109 12.83 2.02 8.98
CA VAL A 109 13.43 2.03 7.64
C VAL A 109 12.86 3.19 6.83
N ALA A 110 11.54 3.42 6.84
CA ALA A 110 10.92 4.55 6.15
C ALA A 110 11.53 5.90 6.56
N GLN A 111 11.67 6.16 7.86
CA GLN A 111 12.30 7.38 8.40
C GLN A 111 13.76 7.57 8.00
N ALA A 112 14.45 6.50 7.57
CA ALA A 112 15.84 6.55 7.13
C ALA A 112 15.99 6.74 5.61
N LEU A 113 14.89 6.87 4.87
CA LEU A 113 14.89 7.11 3.42
C LEU A 113 15.02 8.60 3.04
N ALA A 114 14.82 9.50 4.00
CA ALA A 114 14.92 10.96 3.84
C ALA A 114 16.36 11.47 3.69
#